data_AF-A0A8T5TXS9-F1
#
_entry.id   AF-A0A8T5TXS9-F1
#
_cell.length_a   1.000
_cell.length_b   1.000
_cell.length_c   1.000
_cell.angle_alpha   90.00
_cell.angle_beta   90.00
_cell.angle_gamma   90.00
#
_symmetry.space_group_name_H-M   'P 1'
#
loop_
_entity.id
_entity.type
_entity.pdbx_description
1 polymer ?
#
loop_
_entity_poly.entity_id
_entity_poly.type
_entity_poly.pdbx_seq_one_letter_code
_entity_poly.pdbx_strand_id
1 'polypeptide(L)'
;MDDHLIMFSRNVTKSKTEITSIEDMLNSYPLLKGIDLEKGHDFEDSTRNGKIIPSLKFATEKDAEEITNIFREVYENTYPYKLMENVSEILSMIKSPNYYWIIFRLKPDIIAGCIGIRLDFENKIGNFFGFAFRKKFQHIADISTASIACVVAPMYKFKNQIFIWFAEIRSSFSSIQYIAKLTGLSPVGLLPNKDIFFNKPESEILFIIYNQKILDDLWNSQKPQLISPAIFCYFHAFQKYNLGLPVIQNDNSLESEFNQNKIKLNRKIILRRIEKDKFGNELITISMKGTNNFFQFFHYPDIQIVEKVNYKVSTLEDLYVFLEEIKSIIREYKLRYFEVFLSAYDSTHQTLFYNAGFKPTGYIPAFRYNIDKNMYEDQVLFVYHEKKLNTNTQLIRETEEFLKTIKYFKEIGKK
;
A
#
# COMPACT_ATOMS: atom_id res chain seq x y z
N MET A 1 8.38 -25.30 4.29
CA MET A 1 7.87 -25.66 5.62
C MET A 1 8.85 -25.00 6.56
N ASP A 2 8.56 -23.76 6.93
CA ASP A 2 9.60 -22.82 7.34
C ASP A 2 9.66 -22.76 8.87
N ASP A 3 10.37 -23.74 9.44
CA ASP A 3 10.75 -23.81 10.87
C ASP A 3 11.71 -22.68 11.31
N HIS A 4 11.99 -21.72 10.44
CA HIS A 4 13.04 -20.71 10.63
C HIS A 4 12.64 -19.56 11.56
N LEU A 5 11.36 -19.40 11.91
CA LEU A 5 10.90 -18.31 12.78
C LEU A 5 11.09 -18.57 14.29
N ILE A 6 11.26 -19.83 14.73
CA ILE A 6 11.47 -20.14 16.16
C ILE A 6 12.85 -19.66 16.66
N MET A 7 13.85 -19.56 15.77
CA MET A 7 15.21 -19.12 16.07
C MET A 7 15.37 -17.58 16.21
N PHE A 8 14.39 -16.79 15.77
CA PHE A 8 14.46 -15.32 15.86
C PHE A 8 14.21 -14.78 17.28
N SER A 9 13.80 -15.63 18.21
CA SER A 9 13.35 -15.21 19.54
C SER A 9 14.44 -14.89 20.57
N ARG A 10 15.73 -15.21 20.30
CA ARG A 10 16.77 -15.14 21.34
C ARG A 10 17.64 -13.88 21.32
N ASN A 11 17.96 -13.30 20.16
CA ASN A 11 19.03 -12.28 20.08
C ASN A 11 18.69 -10.99 19.28
N VAL A 12 17.45 -10.79 18.79
CA VAL A 12 16.92 -9.42 18.68
C VAL A 12 16.27 -9.19 20.02
N THR A 13 16.75 -8.25 20.83
CA THR A 13 16.06 -7.85 22.06
C THR A 13 14.61 -7.59 21.67
N LYS A 14 13.70 -8.50 22.03
CA LYS A 14 12.26 -8.25 21.92
C LYS A 14 12.05 -6.90 22.57
N SER A 15 11.67 -5.90 21.79
CA SER A 15 11.07 -4.71 22.37
C SER A 15 9.97 -5.23 23.30
N LYS A 16 10.15 -5.04 24.61
CA LYS A 16 9.15 -5.45 25.62
C LYS A 16 7.86 -4.62 25.47
N THR A 17 7.94 -3.52 24.74
CA THR A 17 6.87 -2.58 24.43
C THR A 17 6.39 -2.78 22.99
N GLU A 18 5.09 -2.76 22.79
CA GLU A 18 4.49 -2.75 21.46
C GLU A 18 4.92 -1.48 20.71
N ILE A 19 5.37 -1.63 19.46
CA ILE A 19 5.75 -0.49 18.61
C ILE A 19 4.46 0.00 17.94
N THR A 20 4.00 1.19 18.31
CA THR A 20 2.74 1.76 17.77
C THR A 20 2.97 3.00 16.92
N SER A 21 4.12 3.66 17.11
CA SER A 21 4.54 4.87 16.38
C SER A 21 5.96 4.76 15.81
N ILE A 22 6.30 5.68 14.90
CA ILE A 22 7.67 5.85 14.41
C ILE A 22 8.62 6.16 15.58
N GLU A 23 8.19 6.95 16.57
CA GLU A 23 8.97 7.27 17.76
C GLU A 23 9.30 6.03 18.58
N ASP A 24 8.31 5.16 18.85
CA ASP A 24 8.51 3.88 19.54
C ASP A 24 9.51 2.99 18.79
N MET A 25 9.36 2.93 17.46
CA MET A 25 10.24 2.16 16.58
C MET A 25 11.67 2.68 16.68
N LEU A 26 11.85 3.99 16.53
CA LEU A 26 13.16 4.63 16.61
C LEU A 26 13.80 4.37 17.97
N ASN A 27 13.03 4.44 19.06
CA ASN A 27 13.53 4.15 20.41
C ASN A 27 13.87 2.66 20.63
N SER A 28 13.19 1.76 19.92
CA SER A 28 13.48 0.32 19.93
C SER A 28 14.78 -0.03 19.17
N TYR A 29 15.17 0.80 18.19
CA TYR A 29 16.36 0.59 17.35
C TYR A 29 17.32 1.79 17.35
N PRO A 30 17.88 2.21 18.50
CA PRO A 30 18.68 3.43 18.60
C PRO A 30 19.95 3.41 17.74
N LEU A 31 20.58 2.24 17.59
CA LEU A 31 21.80 2.07 16.79
C LEU A 31 21.55 2.26 15.28
N LEU A 32 20.32 2.08 14.82
CA LEU A 32 19.98 2.20 13.40
C LEU A 32 19.68 3.65 12.99
N LYS A 33 19.54 4.58 13.96
CA LYS A 33 19.34 6.02 13.70
C LYS A 33 20.58 6.67 13.04
N GLY A 34 21.76 6.10 13.26
CA GLY A 34 23.03 6.66 12.76
C GLY A 34 23.44 6.21 11.36
N ILE A 35 22.64 5.39 10.69
CA ILE A 35 22.98 4.83 9.37
C ILE A 35 22.91 5.93 8.30
N ASP A 36 24.06 6.24 7.70
CA ASP A 36 24.17 7.13 6.55
C ASP A 36 24.11 6.34 5.24
N LEU A 37 22.90 6.24 4.67
CA LEU A 37 22.67 5.51 3.41
C LEU A 37 23.32 6.19 2.20
N GLU A 38 23.66 7.49 2.25
CA GLU A 38 24.32 8.17 1.11
C GLU A 38 25.78 7.75 0.98
N LYS A 39 26.49 7.69 2.12
CA LYS A 39 27.86 7.20 2.18
C LYS A 39 27.93 5.68 2.11
N GLY A 40 26.86 5.01 2.54
CA GLY A 40 26.81 3.57 2.73
C GLY A 40 27.16 3.20 4.15
N HIS A 41 26.68 2.04 4.59
CA HIS A 41 26.86 1.55 5.95
C HIS A 41 27.22 0.06 5.93
N ASP A 42 28.40 -0.21 6.49
CA ASP A 42 28.85 -1.55 6.86
C ASP A 42 28.56 -1.78 8.34
N PHE A 43 28.04 -2.96 8.66
CA PHE A 43 27.78 -3.35 10.05
C PHE A 43 29.09 -3.80 10.70
N GLU A 44 29.41 -3.27 11.90
CA GLU A 44 30.66 -3.56 12.63
C GLU A 44 30.89 -5.07 12.79
N ASP A 45 29.86 -5.80 13.26
CA ASP A 45 29.81 -7.25 13.20
C ASP A 45 29.12 -7.69 11.90
N SER A 46 29.89 -7.77 10.82
CA SER A 46 29.35 -8.14 9.49
C SER A 46 28.85 -9.59 9.39
N THR A 47 28.86 -10.36 10.48
CA THR A 47 28.30 -11.71 10.51
C THR A 47 27.42 -11.96 11.73
N ARG A 48 26.31 -12.66 11.53
CA ARG A 48 25.40 -13.10 12.59
C ARG A 48 24.93 -14.51 12.31
N ASN A 49 25.07 -15.41 13.30
CA ASN A 49 24.74 -16.83 13.15
C ASN A 49 25.36 -17.48 11.90
N GLY A 50 26.61 -17.11 11.56
CA GLY A 50 27.32 -17.61 10.38
C GLY A 50 26.87 -17.03 9.03
N LYS A 51 25.95 -16.05 9.02
CA LYS A 51 25.50 -15.34 7.81
C LYS A 51 26.08 -13.94 7.74
N ILE A 52 26.38 -13.47 6.53
CA ILE A 52 26.91 -12.12 6.30
C ILE A 52 25.76 -11.12 6.35
N ILE A 53 25.87 -10.05 7.13
CA ILE A 53 24.91 -8.93 7.09
C ILE A 53 25.29 -8.05 5.90
N PRO A 54 24.45 -7.92 4.86
CA PRO A 54 24.74 -7.04 3.73
C PRO A 54 24.89 -5.59 4.18
N SER A 55 25.91 -4.90 3.66
CA SER A 55 25.99 -3.44 3.73
C SER A 55 24.81 -2.79 3.01
N LEU A 56 24.44 -1.60 3.44
CA LEU A 56 23.32 -0.84 2.88
C LEU A 56 23.81 0.47 2.27
N LYS A 57 23.29 0.83 1.10
CA LYS A 57 23.58 2.12 0.46
C LYS A 57 22.42 2.54 -0.42
N PHE A 58 22.20 3.85 -0.56
CA PHE A 58 21.39 4.36 -1.66
C PHE A 58 22.07 4.06 -3.01
N ALA A 59 21.26 3.56 -3.93
CA ALA A 59 21.66 3.28 -5.29
C ALA A 59 22.07 4.58 -5.99
N THR A 60 23.02 4.43 -6.89
CA THR A 60 23.46 5.45 -7.84
C THR A 60 23.02 5.06 -9.23
N GLU A 61 23.18 5.95 -10.21
CA GLU A 61 22.85 5.67 -11.62
C GLU A 61 23.50 4.38 -12.15
N LYS A 62 24.69 4.04 -11.64
CA LYS A 62 25.43 2.83 -12.02
C LYS A 62 24.74 1.53 -11.58
N ASP A 63 23.89 1.59 -10.56
CA ASP A 63 23.21 0.43 -9.99
C ASP A 63 21.88 0.13 -10.71
N ALA A 64 21.43 1.00 -11.63
CA ALA A 64 20.12 0.88 -12.28
C ALA A 64 19.93 -0.43 -13.05
N GLU A 65 20.95 -0.84 -13.82
CA GLU A 65 20.93 -2.09 -14.58
C GLU A 65 20.83 -3.31 -13.65
N GLU A 66 21.60 -3.30 -12.56
CA GLU A 66 21.65 -4.39 -11.59
C GLU A 66 20.34 -4.52 -10.81
N ILE A 67 19.69 -3.40 -10.45
CA ILE A 67 18.33 -3.41 -9.87
C ILE A 67 17.34 -4.08 -10.83
N THR A 68 17.30 -3.65 -12.09
CA THR A 68 16.44 -4.27 -13.11
C THR A 68 16.72 -5.76 -13.27
N ASN A 69 17.99 -6.18 -13.26
CA ASN A 69 18.37 -7.59 -13.33
C ASN A 69 17.92 -8.40 -12.11
N ILE A 70 17.98 -7.81 -10.91
CA ILE A 70 17.45 -8.44 -9.69
C ILE A 70 15.94 -8.69 -9.82
N PHE A 71 15.15 -7.74 -10.31
CA PHE A 71 13.71 -7.94 -10.51
C PHE A 71 13.42 -9.07 -11.51
N ARG A 72 14.11 -9.06 -12.65
CA ARG A 72 13.97 -10.12 -13.67
C ARG A 72 14.33 -11.50 -13.12
N GLU A 73 15.40 -11.61 -12.33
CA GLU A 73 15.82 -12.87 -11.70
C GLU A 73 14.82 -13.33 -10.63
N VAL A 74 14.46 -12.45 -9.69
CA VAL A 74 13.64 -12.80 -8.52
C VAL A 74 12.21 -13.18 -8.93
N TYR A 75 11.66 -12.46 -9.90
CA TYR A 75 10.28 -12.63 -10.38
C TYR A 75 10.20 -13.35 -11.73
N GLU A 76 11.31 -13.86 -12.26
CA GLU A 76 11.35 -14.66 -13.48
C GLU A 76 10.68 -13.95 -14.68
N ASN A 77 10.88 -12.63 -14.79
CA ASN A 77 10.25 -11.71 -15.77
C ASN A 77 8.72 -11.60 -15.70
N THR A 78 8.13 -12.03 -14.59
CA THR A 78 6.68 -11.97 -14.33
C THR A 78 6.29 -10.86 -13.36
N TYR A 79 7.16 -9.86 -13.13
CA TYR A 79 6.79 -8.77 -12.21
C TYR A 79 5.62 -7.97 -12.80
N PRO A 80 4.57 -7.63 -12.00
CA PRO A 80 3.37 -6.98 -12.51
C PRO A 80 3.65 -5.61 -13.14
N TYR A 81 4.59 -4.85 -12.57
CA TYR A 81 4.91 -3.48 -13.00
C TYR A 81 6.15 -3.47 -13.90
N LYS A 82 5.94 -3.47 -15.22
CA LYS A 82 7.00 -3.57 -16.25
C LYS A 82 8.06 -2.47 -16.20
N LEU A 83 7.76 -1.34 -15.57
CA LEU A 83 8.73 -0.29 -15.32
C LEU A 83 9.91 -0.77 -14.45
N MET A 84 9.73 -1.74 -13.55
CA MET A 84 10.84 -2.28 -12.73
C MET A 84 11.81 -3.12 -13.56
N GLU A 85 11.35 -3.61 -14.71
CA GLU A 85 12.14 -4.38 -15.67
C GLU A 85 12.80 -3.48 -16.74
N ASN A 86 12.72 -2.14 -16.60
CA ASN A 86 13.26 -1.16 -17.55
C ASN A 86 14.34 -0.27 -16.91
N VAL A 87 15.57 -0.35 -17.43
CA VAL A 87 16.73 0.38 -16.90
C VAL A 87 16.53 1.90 -16.91
N SER A 88 15.95 2.45 -17.99
CA SER A 88 15.72 3.89 -18.10
C SER A 88 14.71 4.42 -17.09
N GLU A 89 13.72 3.60 -16.70
CA GLU A 89 12.76 3.96 -15.65
C GLU A 89 13.39 3.93 -14.26
N ILE A 90 14.16 2.88 -13.95
CA ILE A 90 14.91 2.83 -12.69
C ILE A 90 15.89 4.01 -12.60
N LEU A 91 16.57 4.34 -13.69
CA LEU A 91 17.44 5.50 -13.77
C LEU A 91 16.69 6.82 -13.52
N SER A 92 15.50 6.97 -14.11
CA SER A 92 14.62 8.13 -13.89
C SER A 92 14.20 8.24 -12.41
N MET A 93 13.87 7.11 -11.78
CA MET A 93 13.59 7.05 -10.34
C MET A 93 14.80 7.46 -9.50
N ILE A 94 15.99 6.90 -9.76
CA ILE A 94 17.21 7.24 -9.02
C ILE A 94 17.54 8.75 -9.13
N LYS A 95 17.23 9.38 -10.25
CA LYS A 95 17.43 10.83 -10.47
C LYS A 95 16.37 11.70 -9.80
N SER A 96 15.23 11.13 -9.44
CA SER A 96 14.13 11.87 -8.85
C SER A 96 14.36 12.09 -7.36
N PRO A 97 14.15 13.31 -6.82
CA PRO A 97 14.27 13.56 -5.39
C PRO A 97 13.20 12.82 -4.56
N ASN A 98 12.16 12.32 -5.21
CA ASN A 98 11.04 11.62 -4.59
C ASN A 98 11.24 10.10 -4.54
N TYR A 99 12.36 9.57 -5.05
CA TYR A 99 12.59 8.14 -5.10
C TYR A 99 14.00 7.81 -4.61
N TYR A 100 14.09 6.77 -3.80
CA TYR A 100 15.35 6.23 -3.32
C TYR A 100 15.32 4.71 -3.49
N TRP A 101 16.43 4.14 -3.93
CA TRP A 101 16.62 2.70 -3.94
C TRP A 101 17.70 2.37 -2.94
N ILE A 102 17.47 1.41 -2.04
CA ILE A 102 18.52 0.88 -1.16
C ILE A 102 18.97 -0.45 -1.74
N ILE A 103 20.28 -0.60 -1.93
CA ILE A 103 20.91 -1.85 -2.37
C ILE A 103 21.51 -2.59 -1.17
N PHE A 104 21.37 -3.91 -1.17
CA PHE A 104 21.92 -4.82 -0.17
C PHE A 104 23.19 -5.44 -0.73
N ARG A 105 24.37 -5.00 -0.27
CA ARG A 105 25.64 -5.36 -0.89
C ARG A 105 26.47 -6.28 0.04
N LEU A 106 26.83 -7.46 -0.46
CA LEU A 106 27.67 -8.42 0.26
C LEU A 106 29.17 -8.17 0.07
N LYS A 107 29.55 -7.65 -1.11
CA LYS A 107 30.91 -7.24 -1.53
C LYS A 107 30.77 -6.10 -2.54
N PRO A 108 31.81 -5.29 -2.82
CA PRO A 108 31.72 -4.17 -3.78
C PRO A 108 30.91 -4.46 -5.04
N ASP A 109 31.15 -5.61 -5.67
CA ASP A 109 30.53 -6.02 -6.94
C ASP A 109 29.37 -7.02 -6.80
N ILE A 110 28.93 -7.32 -5.57
CA ILE A 110 27.87 -8.32 -5.31
C ILE A 110 26.69 -7.66 -4.60
N ILE A 111 25.66 -7.35 -5.39
CA ILE A 111 24.36 -6.89 -4.88
C ILE A 111 23.43 -8.10 -4.72
N ALA A 112 22.97 -8.30 -3.49
CA ALA A 112 22.12 -9.42 -3.11
C ALA A 112 20.63 -9.11 -3.24
N GLY A 113 20.25 -7.84 -3.18
CA GLY A 113 18.87 -7.40 -3.31
C GLY A 113 18.74 -5.88 -3.32
N CYS A 114 17.50 -5.41 -3.40
CA CYS A 114 17.13 -4.01 -3.35
C CYS A 114 15.73 -3.80 -2.77
N ILE A 115 15.46 -2.55 -2.37
CA ILE A 115 14.13 -2.06 -1.99
C ILE A 115 13.97 -0.62 -2.49
N GLY A 116 12.80 -0.29 -2.99
CA GLY A 116 12.43 1.05 -3.43
C GLY A 116 11.70 1.82 -2.33
N ILE A 117 11.90 3.13 -2.31
CA ILE A 117 11.24 4.09 -1.45
C ILE A 117 10.69 5.21 -2.33
N ARG A 118 9.41 5.51 -2.19
CA ARG A 118 8.79 6.68 -2.81
C ARG A 118 8.38 7.64 -1.71
N LEU A 119 8.73 8.90 -1.86
CA LEU A 119 8.37 9.99 -0.96
C LEU A 119 7.41 10.94 -1.67
N ASP A 120 6.32 11.24 -0.99
CA ASP A 120 5.40 12.31 -1.33
C ASP A 120 5.53 13.38 -0.25
N PHE A 121 6.34 14.40 -0.52
CA PHE A 121 6.60 15.48 0.43
C PHE A 121 5.40 16.42 0.61
N GLU A 122 4.52 16.50 -0.38
CA GLU A 122 3.31 17.33 -0.32
C GLU A 122 2.32 16.74 0.68
N ASN A 123 2.08 15.42 0.57
CA ASN A 123 1.20 14.69 1.48
C ASN A 123 1.92 14.17 2.75
N LYS A 124 3.25 14.29 2.79
CA LYS A 124 4.15 13.82 3.85
C LYS A 124 4.04 12.30 4.08
N ILE A 125 3.98 11.54 3.00
CA ILE A 125 3.81 10.07 2.99
C ILE A 125 5.02 9.39 2.34
N GLY A 126 5.50 8.33 2.96
CA GLY A 126 6.52 7.44 2.43
C GLY A 126 5.93 6.06 2.11
N ASN A 127 6.38 5.46 1.00
CA ASN A 127 5.99 4.13 0.59
C ASN A 127 7.23 3.26 0.38
N PHE A 128 7.29 2.11 1.04
CA PHE A 128 8.25 1.06 0.70
C PHE A 128 7.66 0.12 -0.34
N PHE A 129 8.35 -0.02 -1.46
CA PHE A 129 7.92 -0.87 -2.58
C PHE A 129 9.08 -1.68 -3.14
N GLY A 130 8.79 -2.65 -4.00
CA GLY A 130 9.81 -3.28 -4.81
C GLY A 130 10.89 -4.04 -4.01
N PHE A 131 10.51 -4.70 -2.91
CA PHE A 131 11.45 -5.54 -2.17
C PHE A 131 11.81 -6.78 -3.01
N ALA A 132 13.08 -6.89 -3.42
CA ALA A 132 13.56 -7.98 -4.25
C ALA A 132 14.92 -8.47 -3.76
N PHE A 133 15.03 -9.76 -3.45
CA PHE A 133 16.25 -10.37 -2.94
C PHE A 133 16.54 -11.69 -3.64
N ARG A 134 17.76 -11.84 -4.19
CA ARG A 134 18.14 -13.00 -5.02
C ARG A 134 18.14 -14.29 -4.20
N LYS A 135 17.46 -15.32 -4.72
CA LYS A 135 17.27 -16.63 -4.04
C LYS A 135 18.60 -17.25 -3.61
N LYS A 136 19.65 -17.14 -4.43
CA LYS A 136 21.00 -17.70 -4.17
C LYS A 136 21.66 -17.20 -2.88
N PHE A 137 21.21 -16.09 -2.31
CA PHE A 137 21.79 -15.51 -1.10
C PHE A 137 20.97 -15.72 0.18
N GLN A 138 19.78 -16.35 0.13
CA GLN A 138 18.86 -16.46 1.28
C GLN A 138 19.43 -17.24 2.49
N HIS A 139 20.42 -18.11 2.25
CA HIS A 139 21.11 -18.86 3.31
C HIS A 139 22.50 -18.32 3.63
N ILE A 140 22.99 -17.35 2.84
CA ILE A 140 24.34 -16.76 2.98
C ILE A 140 24.24 -15.42 3.70
N ALA A 141 23.20 -14.65 3.39
CA ALA A 141 22.98 -13.30 3.92
C ALA A 141 22.00 -13.30 5.10
N ASP A 142 22.31 -12.52 6.14
CA ASP A 142 21.33 -12.12 7.14
C ASP A 142 20.50 -10.94 6.61
N ILE A 143 19.50 -11.31 5.81
CA ILE A 143 18.54 -10.37 5.24
C ILE A 143 17.73 -9.68 6.33
N SER A 144 17.49 -10.34 7.47
CA SER A 144 16.56 -9.83 8.48
C SER A 144 17.12 -8.59 9.15
N THR A 145 18.38 -8.64 9.60
CA THR A 145 19.04 -7.48 10.22
C THR A 145 19.13 -6.32 9.23
N ALA A 146 19.56 -6.59 7.99
CA ALA A 146 19.62 -5.57 6.95
C ALA A 146 18.25 -5.00 6.56
N SER A 147 17.18 -5.81 6.56
CA SER A 147 15.83 -5.36 6.21
C SER A 147 15.21 -4.49 7.29
N ILE A 148 15.47 -4.78 8.56
CA ILE A 148 15.06 -3.87 9.64
C ILE A 148 15.76 -2.53 9.45
N ALA A 149 17.09 -2.53 9.25
CA ALA A 149 17.85 -1.31 9.03
C ALA A 149 17.41 -0.52 7.79
N CYS A 150 17.06 -1.19 6.68
CA CYS A 150 16.60 -0.51 5.46
C CYS A 150 15.22 0.14 5.61
N VAL A 151 14.44 -0.23 6.62
CA VAL A 151 13.15 0.41 6.95
C VAL A 151 13.36 1.51 7.99
N VAL A 152 14.12 1.25 9.05
CA VAL A 152 14.34 2.20 10.14
C VAL A 152 15.14 3.43 9.70
N ALA A 153 16.22 3.25 8.94
CA ALA A 153 17.12 4.35 8.57
C ALA A 153 16.42 5.43 7.72
N PRO A 154 15.63 5.11 6.68
CA PRO A 154 14.84 6.11 5.96
C PRO A 154 13.81 6.82 6.83
N MET A 155 13.08 6.09 7.68
CA MET A 155 12.12 6.70 8.59
C MET A 155 12.79 7.72 9.52
N TYR A 156 13.99 7.43 10.02
CA TYR A 156 14.77 8.39 10.79
C TYR A 156 15.22 9.60 9.96
N LYS A 157 15.81 9.36 8.77
CA LYS A 157 16.31 10.40 7.87
C LYS A 157 15.22 11.42 7.53
N PHE A 158 14.01 10.95 7.28
CA PHE A 158 12.89 11.79 6.84
C PHE A 158 11.84 12.09 7.92
N LYS A 159 12.12 11.79 9.21
CA LYS A 159 11.16 11.91 10.31
C LYS A 159 10.46 13.28 10.44
N ASN A 160 11.11 14.35 9.99
CA ASN A 160 10.58 15.72 10.06
C ASN A 160 9.81 16.14 8.80
N GLN A 161 9.81 15.31 7.75
CA GLN A 161 9.23 15.60 6.44
C GLN A 161 8.14 14.60 6.06
N ILE A 162 8.25 13.37 6.54
CA ILE A 162 7.37 12.25 6.23
C ILE A 162 6.84 11.70 7.54
N PHE A 163 5.52 11.67 7.66
CA PHE A 163 4.83 11.33 8.91
C PHE A 163 4.04 10.03 8.82
N ILE A 164 3.81 9.51 7.62
CA ILE A 164 3.14 8.23 7.40
C ILE A 164 4.04 7.38 6.55
N TRP A 165 4.22 6.11 6.93
CA TRP A 165 4.90 5.14 6.10
C TRP A 165 4.03 3.92 5.89
N PHE A 166 3.93 3.46 4.64
CA PHE A 166 3.17 2.26 4.33
C PHE A 166 3.93 1.34 3.36
N ALA A 167 3.45 0.10 3.27
CA ALA A 167 3.91 -0.89 2.32
C ALA A 167 2.75 -1.81 1.94
N GLU A 168 2.74 -2.27 0.70
CA GLU A 168 1.86 -3.35 0.25
C GLU A 168 2.66 -4.65 0.28
N ILE A 169 2.21 -5.62 1.07
CA ILE A 169 2.96 -6.85 1.31
C ILE A 169 2.15 -8.05 0.84
N ARG A 170 2.74 -8.81 -0.07
CA ARG A 170 2.26 -10.09 -0.58
C ARG A 170 1.81 -11.03 0.54
N SER A 171 0.59 -11.55 0.41
CA SER A 171 -0.02 -12.48 1.37
C SER A 171 0.70 -13.83 1.46
N SER A 172 1.50 -14.22 0.47
CA SER A 172 2.37 -15.40 0.54
C SER A 172 3.73 -15.13 1.19
N PHE A 173 4.07 -13.88 1.50
CA PHE A 173 5.42 -13.50 1.94
C PHE A 173 5.48 -13.21 3.45
N SER A 174 5.28 -14.25 4.26
CA SER A 174 5.21 -14.16 5.73
C SER A 174 6.45 -13.52 6.37
N SER A 175 7.65 -13.74 5.81
CA SER A 175 8.89 -13.17 6.34
C SER A 175 8.92 -11.64 6.22
N ILE A 176 8.43 -11.07 5.12
CA ILE A 176 8.36 -9.62 4.94
C ILE A 176 7.24 -9.03 5.79
N GLN A 177 6.10 -9.71 5.93
CA GLN A 177 5.06 -9.31 6.89
C GLN A 177 5.62 -9.27 8.33
N TYR A 178 6.47 -10.24 8.69
CA TYR A 178 7.11 -10.27 10.01
C TYR A 178 8.10 -9.11 10.20
N ILE A 179 8.92 -8.80 9.20
CA ILE A 179 9.82 -7.63 9.25
C ILE A 179 9.02 -6.33 9.40
N ALA A 180 7.93 -6.16 8.63
CA ALA A 180 7.05 -5.00 8.74
C ALA A 180 6.48 -4.85 10.16
N LYS A 181 6.05 -5.95 10.78
CA LYS A 181 5.64 -5.96 12.18
C LYS A 181 6.78 -5.56 13.14
N LEU A 182 7.98 -6.10 12.94
CA LEU A 182 9.14 -5.78 13.79
C LEU A 182 9.55 -4.30 13.71
N THR A 183 9.22 -3.63 12.61
CA THR A 183 9.47 -2.19 12.40
C THR A 183 8.24 -1.33 12.67
N GLY A 184 7.19 -1.89 13.29
CA GLY A 184 6.00 -1.17 13.75
C GLY A 184 4.90 -0.99 12.72
N LEU A 185 5.10 -1.41 11.46
CA LEU A 185 4.02 -1.37 10.50
C LEU A 185 2.94 -2.40 10.84
N SER A 186 1.70 -2.01 10.61
CA SER A 186 0.52 -2.72 11.06
C SER A 186 -0.51 -2.88 9.94
N PRO A 187 -1.18 -4.04 9.80
CA PRO A 187 -2.13 -4.26 8.73
C PRO A 187 -3.38 -3.37 8.91
N VAL A 188 -3.82 -2.73 7.84
CA VAL A 188 -5.00 -1.83 7.83
C VAL A 188 -5.92 -2.04 6.62
N GLY A 189 -5.48 -2.79 5.62
CA GLY A 189 -6.26 -3.07 4.42
C GLY A 189 -5.90 -4.40 3.78
N LEU A 190 -6.88 -5.04 3.14
CA LEU A 190 -6.70 -6.18 2.24
C LEU A 190 -6.90 -5.71 0.79
N LEU A 191 -5.96 -6.10 -0.06
CA LEU A 191 -5.99 -5.89 -1.51
C LEU A 191 -6.18 -7.27 -2.18
N PRO A 192 -7.44 -7.74 -2.31
CA PRO A 192 -7.72 -9.12 -2.70
C PRO A 192 -7.39 -9.37 -4.17
N ASN A 193 -6.54 -10.37 -4.46
CA ASN A 193 -6.16 -10.78 -5.81
C ASN A 193 -5.69 -9.62 -6.73
N LYS A 194 -5.15 -8.55 -6.14
CA LYS A 194 -4.71 -7.34 -6.84
C LYS A 194 -3.75 -7.72 -7.96
N ASP A 195 -2.56 -8.17 -7.58
CA ASP A 195 -1.48 -8.42 -8.54
C ASP A 195 -1.36 -9.88 -9.00
N ILE A 196 -0.59 -10.08 -10.07
CA ILE A 196 -0.25 -11.39 -10.61
C ILE A 196 1.25 -11.61 -10.44
N PHE A 197 1.63 -12.45 -9.47
CA PHE A 197 3.01 -12.86 -9.29
C PHE A 197 3.18 -14.30 -9.77
N PHE A 198 4.25 -14.58 -10.53
CA PHE A 198 4.52 -15.93 -11.06
C PHE A 198 3.29 -16.51 -11.80
N ASN A 199 2.62 -15.67 -12.58
CA ASN A 199 1.39 -15.97 -13.33
C ASN A 199 0.20 -16.44 -12.48
N LYS A 200 0.19 -16.12 -11.18
CA LYS A 200 -0.92 -16.45 -10.26
C LYS A 200 -1.43 -15.18 -9.57
N PRO A 201 -2.76 -14.98 -9.51
CA PRO A 201 -3.34 -13.89 -8.72
C PRO A 201 -2.92 -14.03 -7.26
N GLU A 202 -2.55 -12.92 -6.64
CA GLU A 202 -2.16 -12.90 -5.24
C GLU A 202 -2.80 -11.71 -4.53
N SER A 203 -3.18 -11.92 -3.27
CA SER A 203 -3.63 -10.81 -2.42
C SER A 203 -2.44 -10.13 -1.76
N GLU A 204 -2.58 -8.85 -1.49
CA GLU A 204 -1.62 -8.08 -0.72
C GLU A 204 -2.31 -7.48 0.51
N ILE A 205 -1.50 -7.13 1.50
CA ILE A 205 -1.95 -6.53 2.75
C ILE A 205 -1.29 -5.16 2.85
N LEU A 206 -2.11 -4.13 3.04
CA LEU A 206 -1.63 -2.77 3.29
C LEU A 206 -1.21 -2.66 4.75
N PHE A 207 0.07 -2.39 4.96
CA PHE A 207 0.69 -2.17 6.26
C PHE A 207 1.06 -0.70 6.43
N ILE A 208 0.86 -0.13 7.61
CA ILE A 208 1.10 1.30 7.88
C ILE A 208 1.69 1.55 9.28
N ILE A 209 2.44 2.64 9.41
CA ILE A 209 2.89 3.21 10.68
C ILE A 209 2.81 4.73 10.61
N TYR A 210 2.56 5.36 11.76
CA TYR A 210 2.39 6.81 11.89
C TYR A 210 3.46 7.42 12.79
N ASN A 211 3.82 8.66 12.49
CA ASN A 211 4.45 9.55 13.43
C ASN A 211 3.44 9.91 14.52
N GLN A 212 3.87 9.92 15.78
CA GLN A 212 3.01 10.25 16.93
C GLN A 212 2.31 11.62 16.75
N LYS A 213 3.00 12.60 16.14
CA LYS A 213 2.44 13.92 15.84
C LYS A 213 1.16 13.86 15.01
N ILE A 214 1.02 12.89 14.10
CA ILE A 214 -0.22 12.74 13.34
C ILE A 214 -1.36 12.37 14.28
N LEU A 215 -1.14 11.36 15.12
CA LEU A 215 -2.16 10.83 16.02
C LEU A 215 -2.59 11.87 17.06
N ASP A 216 -1.68 12.76 17.48
CA ASP A 216 -1.94 13.75 18.53
C ASP A 216 -2.49 15.08 17.99
N ASP A 217 -1.88 15.63 16.91
CA ASP A 217 -2.06 17.05 16.54
C ASP A 217 -2.71 17.27 15.18
N LEU A 218 -2.46 16.37 14.22
CA LEU A 218 -2.82 16.57 12.82
C LEU A 218 -3.99 15.71 12.36
N TRP A 219 -4.62 14.95 13.25
CA TRP A 219 -5.74 14.10 12.91
C TRP A 219 -7.07 14.85 12.99
N ASN A 220 -7.92 14.69 11.99
CA ASN A 220 -9.31 15.13 12.06
C ASN A 220 -10.04 14.43 13.24
N SER A 221 -10.37 15.22 14.26
CA SER A 221 -11.07 14.76 15.48
C SER A 221 -12.57 14.47 15.29
N GLN A 222 -13.11 14.69 14.09
CA GLN A 222 -14.51 14.36 13.80
C GLN A 222 -14.74 12.85 13.91
N LYS A 223 -15.96 12.48 14.30
CA LYS A 223 -16.36 11.06 14.27
C LYS A 223 -16.57 10.61 12.83
N PRO A 224 -15.94 9.50 12.41
CA PRO A 224 -16.20 8.87 11.11
C PRO A 224 -17.69 8.56 10.94
N GLN A 225 -18.19 8.77 9.73
CA GLN A 225 -19.55 8.44 9.31
C GLN A 225 -19.49 7.25 8.37
N LEU A 226 -19.81 6.07 8.90
CA LEU A 226 -19.59 4.80 8.22
C LEU A 226 -20.90 4.11 7.88
N ILE A 227 -20.91 3.47 6.71
CA ILE A 227 -21.95 2.51 6.37
C ILE A 227 -21.75 1.21 7.14
N SER A 228 -22.84 0.48 7.42
CA SER A 228 -22.79 -0.79 8.16
C SER A 228 -21.75 -1.81 7.62
N PRO A 229 -21.59 -2.01 6.29
CA PRO A 229 -20.55 -2.88 5.75
C PRO A 229 -19.11 -2.52 6.14
N ALA A 230 -18.80 -1.24 6.41
CA ALA A 230 -17.44 -0.78 6.72
C ALA A 230 -17.05 -0.95 8.20
N ILE A 231 -18.01 -1.28 9.09
CA ILE A 231 -17.81 -1.35 10.54
C ILE A 231 -16.68 -2.32 10.94
N PHE A 232 -16.61 -3.48 10.30
CA PHE A 232 -15.58 -4.48 10.66
C PHE A 232 -14.17 -4.03 10.30
N CYS A 233 -14.02 -3.24 9.24
CA CYS A 233 -12.75 -2.60 8.90
C CYS A 233 -12.37 -1.57 9.97
N TYR A 234 -13.35 -0.80 10.45
CA TYR A 234 -13.13 0.18 11.52
C TYR A 234 -12.69 -0.45 12.83
N PHE A 235 -13.33 -1.54 13.27
CA PHE A 235 -13.06 -2.12 14.59
C PHE A 235 -11.61 -2.58 14.78
N HIS A 236 -10.94 -3.01 13.71
CA HIS A 236 -9.51 -3.34 13.79
C HIS A 236 -8.67 -2.10 14.13
N ALA A 237 -8.90 -0.99 13.41
CA ALA A 237 -8.22 0.28 13.66
C ALA A 237 -8.62 0.88 15.02
N PHE A 238 -9.88 0.76 15.42
CA PHE A 238 -10.40 1.20 16.73
C PHE A 238 -9.60 0.61 17.89
N GLN A 239 -9.40 -0.70 17.89
CA GLN A 239 -8.65 -1.38 18.95
C GLN A 239 -7.18 -0.96 18.97
N LYS A 240 -6.60 -0.73 17.79
CA LYS A 240 -5.16 -0.47 17.64
C LYS A 240 -4.76 0.97 17.93
N TYR A 241 -5.56 1.93 17.47
CA TYR A 241 -5.24 3.36 17.55
C TYR A 241 -6.12 4.09 18.57
N ASN A 242 -6.82 3.35 19.43
CA ASN A 242 -7.69 3.90 20.48
C ASN A 242 -8.69 4.94 19.96
N LEU A 243 -9.35 4.62 18.85
CA LEU A 243 -10.32 5.53 18.21
C LEU A 243 -11.58 5.68 19.08
N GLY A 244 -12.33 6.75 18.88
CA GLY A 244 -13.70 6.86 19.40
C GLY A 244 -14.65 5.87 18.71
N LEU A 245 -15.93 5.83 19.11
CA LEU A 245 -16.93 5.10 18.33
C LEU A 245 -17.35 5.90 17.08
N PRO A 246 -17.54 5.25 15.91
CA PRO A 246 -17.98 5.92 14.71
C PRO A 246 -19.50 6.16 14.76
N VAL A 247 -20.00 7.02 13.90
CA VAL A 247 -21.44 7.16 13.64
C VAL A 247 -21.80 6.22 12.49
N ILE A 248 -22.78 5.36 12.72
CA ILE A 248 -23.28 4.45 11.67
C ILE A 248 -24.43 5.12 10.95
N GLN A 249 -24.26 5.34 9.65
CA GLN A 249 -25.27 5.91 8.77
C GLN A 249 -25.95 4.81 7.95
N ASN A 250 -27.22 5.04 7.62
CA ASN A 250 -28.05 4.06 6.92
C ASN A 250 -28.75 4.71 5.73
N ASP A 251 -28.01 4.89 4.64
CA ASP A 251 -28.45 5.61 3.45
C ASP A 251 -29.15 4.69 2.42
N ASN A 252 -29.92 3.69 2.88
CA ASN A 252 -30.48 2.64 2.02
C ASN A 252 -31.46 3.14 0.93
N SER A 253 -32.00 4.35 1.07
CA SER A 253 -32.95 4.96 0.11
C SER A 253 -32.32 6.00 -0.82
N LEU A 254 -31.01 6.25 -0.72
CA LEU A 254 -30.34 7.39 -1.40
C LEU A 254 -30.67 7.49 -2.90
N GLU A 255 -30.60 6.37 -3.63
CA GLU A 255 -30.85 6.36 -5.08
C GLU A 255 -32.31 6.64 -5.46
N SER A 256 -33.27 6.36 -4.57
CA SER A 256 -34.69 6.62 -4.81
C SER A 256 -35.03 8.13 -4.75
N GLU A 257 -34.16 8.91 -4.12
CA GLU A 257 -34.30 10.36 -3.95
C GLU A 257 -33.66 11.16 -5.09
N PHE A 258 -32.97 10.48 -6.02
CA PHE A 258 -32.25 11.15 -7.10
C PHE A 258 -33.15 11.77 -8.16
N ASN A 259 -32.75 12.94 -8.64
CA ASN A 259 -33.41 13.60 -9.74
C ASN A 259 -33.14 12.87 -11.06
N GLN A 260 -34.11 12.08 -11.52
CA GLN A 260 -34.01 11.27 -12.74
C GLN A 260 -33.78 12.10 -14.01
N ASN A 261 -34.32 13.33 -14.09
CA ASN A 261 -34.08 14.21 -15.23
C ASN A 261 -32.62 14.66 -15.28
N LYS A 262 -32.03 14.96 -14.12
CA LYS A 262 -30.62 15.32 -13.99
C LYS A 262 -29.71 14.15 -14.36
N ILE A 263 -29.97 12.94 -13.87
CA ILE A 263 -29.24 11.73 -14.27
C ILE A 263 -29.28 11.55 -15.79
N LYS A 264 -30.47 11.67 -16.41
CA LYS A 264 -30.62 11.53 -17.86
C LYS A 264 -29.83 12.59 -18.64
N LEU A 265 -29.75 13.82 -18.14
CA LEU A 265 -28.94 14.88 -18.73
C LEU A 265 -27.44 14.58 -18.57
N ASN A 266 -27.01 14.23 -17.36
CA ASN A 266 -25.63 13.90 -17.02
C ASN A 266 -25.07 12.77 -17.90
N ARG A 267 -25.84 11.72 -18.16
CA ARG A 267 -25.46 10.63 -19.08
C ARG A 267 -25.12 11.11 -20.49
N LYS A 268 -25.78 12.16 -20.99
CA LYS A 268 -25.55 12.68 -22.34
C LYS A 268 -24.28 13.52 -22.47
N ILE A 269 -23.69 13.94 -21.36
CA ILE A 269 -22.53 14.83 -21.33
C ILE A 269 -21.26 14.14 -20.82
N ILE A 270 -21.31 12.83 -20.55
CA ILE A 270 -20.14 12.03 -20.19
C ILE A 270 -19.16 11.98 -21.37
N LEU A 271 -17.89 12.20 -21.06
CA LEU A 271 -16.77 12.10 -21.98
C LEU A 271 -15.71 11.19 -21.35
N ARG A 272 -15.20 10.24 -22.13
CA ARG A 272 -14.10 9.35 -21.72
C ARG A 272 -12.86 9.68 -22.56
N ARG A 273 -11.73 9.93 -21.90
CA ARG A 273 -10.40 10.12 -22.51
C ARG A 273 -9.45 9.06 -22.00
N ILE A 274 -8.60 8.55 -22.89
CA ILE A 274 -7.59 7.54 -22.59
C ILE A 274 -6.24 8.06 -23.07
N GLU A 275 -5.26 8.07 -22.18
CA GLU A 275 -3.86 8.39 -22.50
C GLU A 275 -3.00 7.17 -22.18
N LYS A 276 -2.13 6.77 -23.12
CA LYS A 276 -1.29 5.58 -22.97
C LYS A 276 0.15 5.96 -22.69
N ASP A 277 0.77 5.29 -21.73
CA ASP A 277 2.22 5.37 -21.55
C ASP A 277 2.97 4.43 -22.52
N LYS A 278 4.31 4.46 -22.45
CA LYS A 278 5.18 3.63 -23.31
C LYS A 278 5.09 2.12 -23.02
N PHE A 279 4.48 1.73 -21.90
CA PHE A 279 4.25 0.34 -21.51
C PHE A 279 2.82 -0.11 -21.83
N GLY A 280 1.99 0.78 -22.39
CA GLY A 280 0.60 0.50 -22.69
C GLY A 280 -0.35 0.64 -21.50
N ASN A 281 0.13 1.13 -20.34
CA ASN A 281 -0.76 1.46 -19.23
C ASN A 281 -1.60 2.68 -19.62
N GLU A 282 -2.83 2.73 -19.12
CA GLU A 282 -3.84 3.69 -19.54
C GLU A 282 -4.23 4.60 -18.39
N LEU A 283 -4.03 5.91 -18.54
CA LEU A 283 -4.67 6.92 -17.70
C LEU A 283 -6.04 7.22 -18.30
N ILE A 284 -7.10 6.75 -17.63
CA ILE A 284 -8.48 6.92 -18.08
C ILE A 284 -9.10 8.06 -17.28
N THR A 285 -9.67 9.03 -17.98
CA THR A 285 -10.38 10.17 -17.40
C THR A 285 -11.80 10.19 -17.93
N ILE A 286 -12.77 10.05 -17.04
CA ILE A 286 -14.20 10.27 -17.31
C ILE A 286 -14.54 11.68 -16.81
N SER A 287 -15.19 12.49 -17.61
CA SER A 287 -15.57 13.87 -17.27
C SER A 287 -16.97 14.21 -17.75
N MET A 288 -17.55 15.29 -17.22
CA MET A 288 -18.85 15.79 -17.66
C MET A 288 -18.70 17.14 -18.37
N LYS A 289 -19.08 17.21 -19.65
CA LYS A 289 -18.93 18.41 -20.49
C LYS A 289 -19.58 19.63 -19.84
N GLY A 290 -18.84 20.72 -19.73
CA GLY A 290 -19.32 21.98 -19.15
C GLY A 290 -19.26 22.02 -17.62
N THR A 291 -18.62 21.05 -16.97
CA THR A 291 -18.40 21.02 -15.52
C THR A 291 -16.93 20.76 -15.19
N ASN A 292 -16.55 20.93 -13.92
CA ASN A 292 -15.25 20.52 -13.40
C ASN A 292 -15.28 19.12 -12.75
N ASN A 293 -16.34 18.34 -13.01
CA ASN A 293 -16.48 16.99 -12.48
C ASN A 293 -15.63 16.01 -13.29
N PHE A 294 -14.90 15.15 -12.59
CA PHE A 294 -14.08 14.12 -13.21
C PHE A 294 -13.95 12.88 -12.34
N PHE A 295 -13.59 11.77 -12.98
CA PHE A 295 -13.19 10.51 -12.37
C PHE A 295 -11.99 9.97 -13.16
N GLN A 296 -10.83 9.90 -12.53
CA GLN A 296 -9.56 9.55 -13.16
C GLN A 296 -8.91 8.37 -12.44
N PHE A 297 -8.30 7.46 -13.20
CA PHE A 297 -7.61 6.29 -12.66
C PHE A 297 -6.61 5.69 -13.64
N PHE A 298 -5.66 4.91 -13.11
CA PHE A 298 -4.71 4.14 -13.92
C PHE A 298 -5.24 2.72 -14.11
N HIS A 299 -5.33 2.29 -15.37
CA HIS A 299 -5.64 0.93 -15.79
C HIS A 299 -4.36 0.26 -16.31
N TYR A 300 -4.08 -0.95 -15.83
CA TYR A 300 -2.96 -1.79 -16.26
C TYR A 300 -3.50 -2.97 -17.07
N PRO A 301 -3.50 -2.90 -18.42
CA PRO A 301 -4.16 -3.92 -19.25
C PRO A 301 -3.61 -5.34 -19.07
N ASP A 302 -2.29 -5.48 -18.88
CA ASP A 302 -1.62 -6.79 -18.78
C ASP A 302 -2.10 -7.63 -17.58
N ILE A 303 -2.48 -6.95 -16.50
CA ILE A 303 -2.93 -7.59 -15.25
C ILE A 303 -4.41 -7.28 -14.94
N GLN A 304 -5.06 -6.48 -15.78
CA GLN A 304 -6.48 -6.11 -15.74
C GLN A 304 -6.92 -5.49 -14.41
N ILE A 305 -6.13 -4.54 -13.90
CA ILE A 305 -6.41 -3.85 -12.64
C ILE A 305 -6.56 -2.34 -12.81
N VAL A 306 -7.28 -1.73 -11.87
CA VAL A 306 -7.38 -0.29 -11.70
C VAL A 306 -6.93 0.14 -10.30
N GLU A 307 -6.10 1.17 -10.23
CA GLU A 307 -5.62 1.81 -9.00
C GLU A 307 -5.45 3.33 -9.18
N LYS A 308 -4.99 4.01 -8.12
CA LYS A 308 -4.69 5.46 -8.10
C LYS A 308 -5.88 6.33 -8.54
N VAL A 309 -7.06 5.96 -8.05
CA VAL A 309 -8.31 6.66 -8.35
C VAL A 309 -8.32 8.03 -7.70
N ASN A 310 -8.66 9.05 -8.49
CA ASN A 310 -8.95 10.39 -8.01
C ASN A 310 -10.23 10.88 -8.69
N TYR A 311 -11.15 11.46 -7.93
CA TYR A 311 -12.40 11.96 -8.49
C TYR A 311 -12.88 13.22 -7.77
N LYS A 312 -13.64 14.01 -8.51
CA LYS A 312 -14.33 15.20 -8.04
C LYS A 312 -15.73 15.22 -8.63
N VAL A 313 -16.71 15.33 -7.77
CA VAL A 313 -18.14 15.39 -8.11
C VAL A 313 -18.76 16.56 -7.37
N SER A 314 -19.72 17.23 -8.02
CA SER A 314 -20.45 18.34 -7.41
C SER A 314 -21.70 17.86 -6.69
N THR A 315 -22.28 16.73 -7.15
CA THR A 315 -23.51 16.17 -6.61
C THR A 315 -23.53 14.64 -6.67
N LEU A 316 -24.41 14.02 -5.90
CA LEU A 316 -24.54 12.55 -5.83
C LEU A 316 -25.04 11.95 -7.15
N GLU A 317 -25.87 12.65 -7.92
CA GLU A 317 -26.26 12.18 -9.25
C GLU A 317 -25.09 12.17 -10.23
N ASP A 318 -24.11 13.06 -10.06
CA ASP A 318 -22.90 13.06 -10.88
C ASP A 318 -22.07 11.80 -10.60
N LEU A 319 -21.87 11.49 -9.31
CA LEU A 319 -21.17 10.29 -8.87
C LEU A 319 -21.88 9.02 -9.33
N TYR A 320 -23.21 8.97 -9.20
CA TYR A 320 -24.01 7.84 -9.67
C TYR A 320 -23.78 7.56 -11.16
N VAL A 321 -23.82 8.60 -12.01
CA VAL A 321 -23.57 8.44 -13.45
C VAL A 321 -22.12 8.01 -13.73
N PHE A 322 -21.13 8.52 -13.00
CA PHE A 322 -19.77 8.01 -13.11
C PHE A 322 -19.68 6.53 -12.73
N LEU A 323 -20.34 6.09 -11.67
CA LEU A 323 -20.33 4.69 -11.25
C LEU A 323 -21.02 3.76 -12.26
N GLU A 324 -22.06 4.22 -12.96
CA GLU A 324 -22.63 3.48 -14.09
C GLU A 324 -21.61 3.29 -15.23
N GLU A 325 -20.84 4.33 -15.55
CA GLU A 325 -19.78 4.27 -16.55
C GLU A 325 -18.63 3.35 -16.10
N ILE A 326 -18.25 3.40 -14.82
CA ILE A 326 -17.26 2.49 -14.22
C ILE A 326 -17.72 1.03 -14.32
N LYS A 327 -18.99 0.73 -14.03
CA LYS A 327 -19.55 -0.63 -14.24
C LYS A 327 -19.45 -1.06 -15.70
N SER A 328 -19.64 -0.14 -16.65
CA SER A 328 -19.43 -0.42 -18.07
C SER A 328 -17.98 -0.78 -18.36
N ILE A 329 -17.02 0.02 -17.86
CA ILE A 329 -15.58 -0.21 -18.03
C ILE A 329 -15.14 -1.54 -17.42
N ILE A 330 -15.61 -1.86 -16.20
CA ILE A 330 -15.32 -3.14 -15.54
C ILE A 330 -15.70 -4.32 -16.46
N ARG A 331 -16.86 -4.27 -17.11
CA ARG A 331 -17.31 -5.31 -18.05
C ARG A 331 -16.56 -5.29 -19.38
N GLU A 332 -16.39 -4.10 -19.95
CA GLU A 332 -15.73 -3.87 -21.24
C GLU A 332 -14.28 -4.39 -21.21
N TYR A 333 -13.54 -4.04 -20.15
CA TYR A 333 -12.11 -4.37 -20.00
C TYR A 333 -11.88 -5.66 -19.22
N LYS A 334 -12.97 -6.29 -18.75
CA LYS A 334 -12.92 -7.51 -17.93
C LYS A 334 -11.97 -7.34 -16.74
N LEU A 335 -12.14 -6.22 -16.03
CA LEU A 335 -11.29 -5.87 -14.90
C LEU A 335 -11.40 -6.94 -13.81
N ARG A 336 -10.26 -7.40 -13.30
CA ARG A 336 -10.21 -8.35 -12.18
C ARG A 336 -10.24 -7.65 -10.83
N TYR A 337 -9.76 -6.41 -10.79
CA TYR A 337 -9.53 -5.64 -9.58
C TYR A 337 -9.71 -4.14 -9.83
N PHE A 338 -10.29 -3.44 -8.86
CA PHE A 338 -10.41 -1.98 -8.87
C PHE A 338 -10.41 -1.49 -7.41
N GLU A 339 -9.44 -0.66 -7.01
CA GLU A 339 -9.39 -0.04 -5.69
C GLU A 339 -9.74 1.45 -5.70
N VAL A 340 -10.36 1.92 -4.62
CA VAL A 340 -10.64 3.34 -4.38
C VAL A 340 -10.61 3.64 -2.88
N PHE A 341 -10.00 4.76 -2.52
CA PHE A 341 -10.03 5.29 -1.15
C PHE A 341 -11.15 6.32 -1.04
N LEU A 342 -12.08 6.10 -0.13
CA LEU A 342 -13.22 6.98 0.12
C LEU A 342 -13.08 7.66 1.47
N SER A 343 -13.58 8.90 1.58
CA SER A 343 -13.62 9.59 2.87
C SER A 343 -14.43 8.80 3.89
N ALA A 344 -13.84 8.56 5.06
CA ALA A 344 -14.56 7.96 6.19
C ALA A 344 -15.62 8.90 6.79
N TYR A 345 -15.73 10.14 6.31
CA TYR A 345 -16.71 11.14 6.76
C TYR A 345 -17.85 11.36 5.78
N ASP A 346 -17.89 10.61 4.67
CA ASP A 346 -18.94 10.69 3.66
C ASP A 346 -19.59 9.32 3.43
N SER A 347 -20.65 9.03 4.19
CA SER A 347 -21.39 7.77 4.08
C SER A 347 -22.16 7.65 2.78
N THR A 348 -22.53 8.76 2.15
CA THR A 348 -23.31 8.76 0.91
C THR A 348 -22.47 8.26 -0.27
N HIS A 349 -21.21 8.69 -0.36
CA HIS A 349 -20.26 8.17 -1.33
C HIS A 349 -19.95 6.69 -1.06
N GLN A 350 -19.70 6.31 0.21
CA GLN A 350 -19.50 4.91 0.59
C GLN A 350 -20.68 4.02 0.15
N THR A 351 -21.91 4.49 0.36
CA THR A 351 -23.14 3.79 -0.05
C THR A 351 -23.20 3.60 -1.56
N LEU A 352 -22.94 4.65 -2.34
CA LEU A 352 -22.96 4.57 -3.81
C LEU A 352 -21.93 3.59 -4.36
N PHE A 353 -20.70 3.60 -3.84
CA PHE A 353 -19.68 2.61 -4.23
C PHE A 353 -20.07 1.19 -3.81
N TYR A 354 -20.65 1.01 -2.62
CA TYR A 354 -21.13 -0.28 -2.16
C TYR A 354 -22.23 -0.84 -3.07
N ASN A 355 -23.22 -0.02 -3.43
CA ASN A 355 -24.27 -0.34 -4.39
C ASN A 355 -23.72 -0.56 -5.81
N ALA A 356 -22.56 0.04 -6.10
CA ALA A 356 -21.84 -0.20 -7.34
C ALA A 356 -21.13 -1.57 -7.40
N GLY A 357 -21.10 -2.33 -6.30
CA GLY A 357 -20.50 -3.65 -6.21
C GLY A 357 -19.13 -3.66 -5.54
N PHE A 358 -18.63 -2.52 -5.09
CA PHE A 358 -17.40 -2.44 -4.30
C PHE A 358 -17.65 -2.89 -2.86
N LYS A 359 -16.61 -3.41 -2.20
CA LYS A 359 -16.65 -3.88 -0.82
C LYS A 359 -15.57 -3.20 0.01
N PRO A 360 -15.87 -2.77 1.25
CA PRO A 360 -14.85 -2.23 2.13
C PRO A 360 -13.89 -3.35 2.56
N THR A 361 -12.58 -3.12 2.43
CA THR A 361 -11.52 -4.08 2.81
C THR A 361 -10.45 -3.49 3.72
N GLY A 362 -10.59 -2.22 4.10
CA GLY A 362 -9.67 -1.58 5.03
C GLY A 362 -10.22 -0.27 5.57
N TYR A 363 -9.76 0.07 6.78
CA TYR A 363 -9.94 1.39 7.36
C TYR A 363 -8.56 1.95 7.66
N ILE A 364 -8.20 3.03 6.99
CA ILE A 364 -6.88 3.64 7.12
C ILE A 364 -7.04 4.99 7.84
N PRO A 365 -6.70 5.06 9.13
CA PRO A 365 -6.75 6.31 9.86
C PRO A 365 -5.72 7.30 9.29
N ALA A 366 -6.05 8.58 9.33
CA ALA A 366 -5.18 9.69 9.00
C ALA A 366 -4.42 9.53 7.65
N PHE A 367 -5.06 9.02 6.60
CA PHE A 367 -4.33 8.68 5.36
C PHE A 367 -4.27 9.81 4.33
N ARG A 368 -5.35 10.59 4.19
CA ARG A 368 -5.43 11.65 3.18
C ARG A 368 -5.10 13.01 3.81
N TYR A 369 -4.04 13.66 3.35
CA TYR A 369 -3.71 15.00 3.82
C TYR A 369 -4.64 16.04 3.17
N ASN A 370 -5.30 16.84 4.00
CA ASN A 370 -6.06 18.01 3.60
C ASN A 370 -5.19 19.25 3.83
N ILE A 371 -4.61 19.76 2.74
CA ILE A 371 -3.68 20.90 2.80
C ILE A 371 -4.35 22.18 3.33
N ASP A 372 -5.62 22.42 2.97
CA ASP A 372 -6.35 23.62 3.36
C ASP A 372 -6.61 23.67 4.86
N LYS A 373 -6.87 22.49 5.46
CA LYS A 373 -7.11 22.34 6.88
C LYS A 373 -5.87 21.96 7.69
N ASN A 374 -4.74 21.69 7.01
CA ASN A 374 -3.50 21.15 7.60
C ASN A 374 -3.77 19.95 8.54
N MET A 375 -4.61 19.02 8.11
CA MET A 375 -4.98 17.82 8.88
C MET A 375 -5.10 16.60 7.98
N TYR A 376 -5.06 15.42 8.58
CA TYR A 376 -5.28 14.15 7.92
C TYR A 376 -6.71 13.66 8.13
N GLU A 377 -7.28 13.13 7.06
CA GLU A 377 -8.62 12.56 7.01
C GLU A 377 -8.54 11.03 6.86
N ASP A 378 -9.34 10.34 7.65
CA ASP A 378 -9.52 8.90 7.60
C ASP A 378 -10.12 8.45 6.27
N GLN A 379 -9.64 7.32 5.76
CA GLN A 379 -10.13 6.74 4.51
C GLN A 379 -10.63 5.32 4.72
N VAL A 380 -11.65 4.94 3.97
CA VAL A 380 -12.10 3.55 3.84
C VAL A 380 -11.68 3.04 2.47
N LEU A 381 -10.94 1.95 2.45
CA LEU A 381 -10.54 1.28 1.21
C LEU A 381 -11.71 0.44 0.71
N PHE A 382 -12.18 0.74 -0.49
CA PHE A 382 -13.19 -0.02 -1.20
C PHE A 382 -12.56 -0.69 -2.42
N VAL A 383 -12.92 -1.96 -2.64
CA VAL A 383 -12.41 -2.74 -3.76
C VAL A 383 -13.53 -3.48 -4.49
N TYR A 384 -13.43 -3.54 -5.81
CA TYR A 384 -14.12 -4.53 -6.61
C TYR A 384 -13.12 -5.63 -6.98
N HIS A 385 -13.51 -6.89 -6.85
CA HIS A 385 -12.74 -8.02 -7.36
C HIS A 385 -13.65 -9.13 -7.90
N GLU A 386 -13.27 -9.73 -9.03
CA GLU A 386 -14.11 -10.71 -9.73
C GLU A 386 -13.97 -12.13 -9.14
N LYS A 387 -12.75 -12.49 -8.71
CA LYS A 387 -12.40 -13.88 -8.40
C LYS A 387 -12.52 -14.19 -6.91
N LYS A 388 -12.82 -15.46 -6.61
CA LYS A 388 -12.61 -16.04 -5.28
C LYS A 388 -11.16 -15.79 -4.86
N LEU A 389 -10.97 -15.52 -3.58
CA LEU A 389 -9.64 -15.26 -3.03
C LEU A 389 -8.73 -16.46 -3.23
N ASN A 390 -7.49 -16.19 -3.62
CA ASN A 390 -6.47 -17.22 -3.61
C ASN A 390 -6.22 -17.68 -2.17
N THR A 391 -6.28 -18.99 -1.93
CA THR A 391 -6.09 -19.60 -0.62
C THR A 391 -4.62 -19.89 -0.29
N ASN A 392 -3.72 -19.76 -1.28
CA ASN A 392 -2.28 -19.93 -1.09
C ASN A 392 -1.66 -18.70 -0.39
N THR A 393 -1.92 -18.58 0.91
CA THR A 393 -1.41 -17.51 1.77
C THR A 393 -0.50 -18.06 2.84
N GLN A 394 0.49 -17.26 3.23
CA GLN A 394 1.37 -17.53 4.37
C GLN A 394 1.35 -16.28 5.23
N LEU A 395 0.48 -16.29 6.22
CA LEU A 395 0.17 -15.11 7.02
C LEU A 395 0.87 -15.21 8.36
N ILE A 396 1.38 -14.08 8.86
CA ILE A 396 1.73 -13.98 10.27
C ILE A 396 0.45 -13.86 11.11
N ARG A 397 0.54 -14.23 12.39
CA ARG A 397 -0.60 -14.18 13.33
C ARG A 397 -1.34 -12.83 13.33
N GLU A 398 -0.61 -11.72 13.29
CA GLU A 398 -1.19 -10.36 13.26
C GLU A 398 -2.11 -10.17 12.04
N THR A 399 -1.64 -10.59 10.86
CA THR A 399 -2.39 -10.52 9.61
C THR A 399 -3.61 -11.44 9.64
N GLU A 400 -3.49 -12.63 10.24
CA GLU A 400 -4.64 -13.52 10.42
C GLU A 400 -5.71 -12.90 11.33
N GLU A 401 -5.30 -12.27 12.44
CA GLU A 401 -6.20 -11.58 13.37
C GLU A 401 -6.90 -10.39 12.70
N PHE A 402 -6.17 -9.60 11.90
CA PHE A 402 -6.74 -8.56 11.04
C PHE A 402 -7.82 -9.13 10.10
N LEU A 403 -7.48 -10.16 9.33
CA LEU A 403 -8.39 -10.75 8.33
C LEU A 403 -9.61 -11.42 8.96
N LYS A 404 -9.48 -11.97 10.18
CA LYS A 404 -10.61 -12.48 10.97
C LYS A 404 -11.54 -11.34 11.39
N THR A 405 -10.97 -10.22 11.81
CA THR A 405 -11.71 -9.02 12.26
C THR A 405 -12.54 -8.43 11.13
N ILE A 406 -11.95 -8.27 9.94
CA ILE A 406 -12.67 -7.74 8.76
C ILE A 406 -13.57 -8.77 8.06
N LYS A 407 -13.75 -9.96 8.66
CA LYS A 407 -14.57 -11.10 8.17
C LYS A 407 -14.12 -11.76 6.86
N TYR A 408 -12.92 -11.46 6.37
CA TYR A 408 -12.36 -12.05 5.14
C TYR A 408 -11.65 -13.41 5.35
N PHE A 409 -11.25 -13.76 6.57
CA PHE A 409 -10.53 -15.02 6.83
C PHE A 409 -11.30 -16.27 6.40
N LYS A 410 -12.64 -16.27 6.47
CA LYS A 410 -13.47 -17.40 6.03
C LYS A 410 -13.41 -17.63 4.51
N GLU A 411 -13.03 -16.63 3.75
CA GLU A 411 -12.89 -16.71 2.29
C GLU A 411 -11.48 -17.14 1.87
N ILE A 412 -10.46 -16.83 2.67
CA ILE A 412 -9.05 -17.20 2.42
C ILE A 412 -8.70 -18.59 3.00
N GLY A 413 -9.34 -18.98 4.11
CA GLY A 413 -9.00 -20.17 4.91
C GLY A 413 -9.75 -21.46 4.56
N LYS A 414 -10.52 -21.52 3.47
CA LYS A 414 -11.10 -22.79 2.99
C LYS A 414 -10.02 -23.61 2.29
N LYS A 415 -9.33 -24.47 3.04
CA LYS A 415 -8.63 -25.63 2.48
C LYS A 415 -9.63 -26.73 2.17
#